data_AF-A0A533YM28-F1
#
_entry.id   AF-A0A533YM28-F1
#
_cell.length_a   1.000
_cell.length_b   1.000
_cell.length_c   1.000
_cell.angle_alpha   90.00
_cell.angle_beta   90.00
_cell.angle_gamma   90.00
#
_symmetry.space_group_name_H-M   'P 1'
#
loop_
_entity.id
_entity.type
_entity.pdbx_description
1 polymer ?
#
loop_
_entity_poly.entity_id
_entity_poly.type
_entity_poly.pdbx_seq_one_letter_code
_entity_poly.pdbx_strand_id
1 'polypeptide(L)'
;MNLAELYFEAGNGPRDPKLLTPMHPSARDEFRRARGFDPALLLDPLSPYYWKKNADAWKLFEEYRVDAITRFHEEFLNMIRDLRQQEKPHLDVIVTAIDNLGSPDLRPNHGVDVKRIIDLQRRFNFTLQVEDPESEWSKDPRRYQQMVQRYRPLLGPGARLMLDLNILEFRDEKKPTVLPLPTLVQTGIESYQMVHAAAFAADGLAIYSESSIRPQDLRMMGFAAAAQAVLRHIPGGWTIETPFPVVMQLPQDYSALRTETGELISSDRGMFFIPPGAHTLLAEFRSAAPFASPPIGGRLLSISGELTGITTSSRSVTFSYRSDPRCLVSFTHRPFALFLDGKEVGPEALAGYRRFSVVLPPGEHRVIAVLETTVSYGVDITSFWSSWIIVAFGMTSGAALLTFYAAVRISRRPEPKT
;
A
#
# COMPACT_ATOMS: atom_id res chain seq x y z
N MET A 1 1.26 13.56 4.56
CA MET A 1 0.65 13.96 5.85
C MET A 1 -0.83 13.70 5.74
N ASN A 2 -1.46 13.17 6.79
CA ASN A 2 -2.90 12.96 6.82
C ASN A 2 -3.56 13.97 7.75
N LEU A 3 -4.52 14.75 7.25
CA LEU A 3 -5.45 15.55 8.05
C LEU A 3 -6.68 14.69 8.31
N ALA A 4 -6.71 14.01 9.45
CA ALA A 4 -7.77 13.09 9.84
C ALA A 4 -8.57 13.62 11.04
N GLU A 5 -9.77 13.08 11.22
CA GLU A 5 -10.64 13.30 12.40
C GLU A 5 -10.98 14.76 12.69
N LEU A 6 -10.99 15.63 11.68
CA LEU A 6 -11.34 17.03 11.87
C LEU A 6 -12.86 17.23 11.81
N TYR A 7 -13.54 16.80 12.85
CA TYR A 7 -14.98 16.96 13.06
C TYR A 7 -15.31 17.15 14.55
N PHE A 8 -16.56 17.46 14.87
CA PHE A 8 -17.00 17.61 16.25
C PHE A 8 -17.39 16.28 16.87
N GLU A 9 -16.73 15.88 17.96
CA GLU A 9 -17.21 14.80 18.83
C GLU A 9 -18.48 15.25 19.53
N ALA A 10 -19.61 14.65 19.17
CA ALA A 10 -20.92 15.17 19.56
C ALA A 10 -21.99 14.10 19.85
N GLY A 11 -21.60 12.83 20.04
CA GLY A 11 -22.54 11.73 20.26
C GLY A 11 -23.63 11.70 19.18
N ASN A 12 -24.90 11.53 19.58
CA ASN A 12 -26.05 11.62 18.67
C ASN A 12 -26.55 13.06 18.45
N GLY A 13 -25.62 14.02 18.40
CA GLY A 13 -25.87 15.43 18.19
C GLY A 13 -26.77 16.02 19.30
N PRO A 14 -27.88 16.70 18.96
CA PRO A 14 -28.72 17.40 19.94
C PRO A 14 -29.51 16.44 20.85
N ARG A 15 -29.51 15.13 20.55
CA ARG A 15 -30.08 14.10 21.43
C ARG A 15 -29.20 13.83 22.65
N ASP A 16 -27.91 14.13 22.57
CA ASP A 16 -26.94 14.02 23.66
C ASP A 16 -26.34 15.40 24.01
N PRO A 17 -27.12 16.33 24.60
CA PRO A 17 -26.72 17.72 24.84
C PRO A 17 -25.37 17.89 25.57
N LYS A 18 -25.01 16.93 26.42
CA LYS A 18 -23.75 16.96 27.20
C LYS A 18 -22.51 16.72 26.35
N LEU A 19 -22.67 16.03 25.22
CA LEU A 19 -21.58 15.71 24.31
C LEU A 19 -21.54 16.69 23.14
N LEU A 20 -22.61 17.45 22.88
CA LEU A 20 -22.69 18.34 21.72
C LEU A 20 -21.59 19.42 21.75
N THR A 21 -20.72 19.39 20.75
CA THR A 21 -19.66 20.39 20.54
C THR A 21 -19.87 21.13 19.20
N PRO A 22 -19.38 22.38 19.08
CA PRO A 22 -18.63 23.15 20.06
C PRO A 22 -19.55 23.96 20.99
N MET A 23 -19.27 23.95 22.30
CA MET A 23 -20.01 24.72 23.32
C MET A 23 -19.13 25.58 24.23
N HIS A 24 -17.85 25.74 23.89
CA HIS A 24 -16.95 26.68 24.57
C HIS A 24 -17.48 28.14 24.44
N PRO A 25 -17.30 29.01 25.45
CA PRO A 25 -17.80 30.39 25.40
C PRO A 25 -17.43 31.16 24.12
N SER A 26 -16.21 30.99 23.61
CA SER A 26 -15.78 31.65 22.36
C SER A 26 -16.64 31.25 21.15
N ALA A 27 -16.94 29.95 20.98
CA ALA A 27 -17.77 29.46 19.89
C ALA A 27 -19.25 29.89 20.06
N ARG A 28 -19.75 29.93 21.29
CA ARG A 28 -21.10 30.43 21.59
C ARG A 28 -21.23 31.92 21.25
N ASP A 29 -20.21 32.71 21.58
CA ASP A 29 -20.17 34.14 21.28
C ASP A 29 -20.00 34.43 19.79
N GLU A 30 -19.22 33.61 19.07
CA GLU A 30 -19.10 33.67 17.61
C GLU A 30 -20.46 33.38 16.94
N PHE A 31 -21.10 32.28 17.32
CA PHE A 31 -22.43 31.94 16.82
C PHE A 31 -23.47 33.01 17.15
N ARG A 32 -23.50 33.50 18.40
CA ARG A 32 -24.45 34.54 18.83
C ARG A 32 -24.30 35.82 18.01
N ARG A 33 -23.05 36.23 17.72
CA ARG A 33 -22.78 37.38 16.86
C ARG A 33 -23.24 37.15 15.42
N ALA A 34 -23.07 35.95 14.89
CA ALA A 34 -23.44 35.63 13.52
C ALA A 34 -24.95 35.41 13.30
N ARG A 35 -25.65 34.81 14.28
CA ARG A 35 -27.02 34.30 14.11
C ARG A 35 -28.04 34.89 15.09
N GLY A 36 -27.61 35.70 16.05
CA GLY A 36 -28.49 36.51 16.92
C GLY A 36 -28.99 35.84 18.19
N PHE A 37 -28.59 34.60 18.51
CA PHE A 37 -28.97 33.92 19.75
C PHE A 37 -27.88 32.96 20.24
N ASP A 38 -27.91 32.59 21.52
CA ASP A 38 -26.94 31.66 22.11
C ASP A 38 -27.29 30.22 21.73
N PRO A 39 -26.36 29.40 21.21
CA PRO A 39 -26.68 28.04 20.79
C PRO A 39 -27.05 27.13 21.98
N ALA A 40 -26.72 27.49 23.22
CA ALA A 40 -27.21 26.76 24.41
C ALA A 40 -28.74 26.77 24.53
N LEU A 41 -29.41 27.79 23.96
CA LEU A 41 -30.86 27.87 23.91
C LEU A 41 -31.49 26.79 23.02
N LEU A 42 -30.71 26.14 22.14
CA LEU A 42 -31.18 25.00 21.35
C LEU A 42 -31.43 23.77 22.22
N LEU A 43 -30.78 23.70 23.39
CA LEU A 43 -30.81 22.53 24.28
C LEU A 43 -31.80 22.67 25.43
N ASP A 44 -32.32 23.88 25.68
CA ASP A 44 -33.30 24.16 26.72
C ASP A 44 -34.73 23.85 26.21
N PRO A 45 -35.45 22.87 26.77
CA PRO A 45 -36.82 22.55 26.36
C PRO A 45 -37.82 23.70 26.51
N LEU A 46 -37.55 24.68 27.38
CA LEU A 46 -38.41 25.85 27.60
C LEU A 46 -38.14 26.97 26.59
N SER A 47 -36.99 26.94 25.92
CA SER A 47 -36.60 27.95 24.95
C SER A 47 -37.44 27.87 23.66
N PRO A 48 -37.77 29.01 23.03
CA PRO A 48 -38.37 29.04 21.70
C PRO A 48 -37.42 28.54 20.60
N TYR A 49 -36.12 28.46 20.89
CA TYR A 49 -35.09 27.93 19.99
C TYR A 49 -34.86 26.43 20.18
N TYR A 50 -35.56 25.76 21.10
CA TYR A 50 -35.33 24.34 21.36
C TYR A 50 -35.37 23.51 20.07
N TRP A 51 -34.36 22.68 19.84
CA TRP A 51 -34.14 22.02 18.55
C TRP A 51 -35.33 21.17 18.07
N LYS A 52 -36.13 20.60 18.97
CA LYS A 52 -37.36 19.85 18.62
C LYS A 52 -38.54 20.75 18.23
N LYS A 53 -38.54 22.01 18.66
CA LYS A 53 -39.58 23.00 18.39
C LYS A 53 -39.21 23.91 17.21
N ASN A 54 -37.92 24.09 16.95
CA ASN A 54 -37.41 25.05 15.99
C ASN A 54 -36.29 24.44 15.15
N ALA A 55 -36.69 23.77 14.06
CA ALA A 55 -35.77 23.12 13.13
C ALA A 55 -34.88 24.13 12.39
N ASP A 56 -35.37 25.34 12.12
CA ASP A 56 -34.61 26.39 11.44
C ASP A 56 -33.45 26.90 12.31
N ALA A 57 -33.71 27.14 13.60
CA ALA A 57 -32.67 27.50 14.56
C ALA A 57 -31.60 26.41 14.69
N TRP A 58 -32.01 25.13 14.69
CA TRP A 58 -31.08 24.02 14.68
C TRP A 58 -30.22 24.00 13.40
N LYS A 59 -30.84 24.17 12.24
CA LYS A 59 -30.14 24.20 10.95
C LYS A 59 -29.09 25.32 10.90
N LEU A 60 -29.36 26.49 11.47
CA LEU A 60 -28.37 27.57 11.57
C LEU A 60 -27.13 27.15 12.36
N PHE A 61 -27.30 26.37 13.44
CA PHE A 61 -26.18 25.87 14.24
C PHE A 61 -25.45 24.73 13.55
N GLU A 62 -26.16 23.83 12.88
CA GLU A 62 -25.56 22.82 12.01
C GLU A 62 -24.68 23.47 10.92
N GLU A 63 -25.20 24.48 10.21
CA GLU A 63 -24.44 25.22 9.20
C GLU A 63 -23.20 25.88 9.78
N TYR A 64 -23.33 26.53 10.95
CA TYR A 64 -22.17 27.10 11.64
C TYR A 64 -21.09 26.04 11.95
N ARG A 65 -21.48 24.84 12.38
CA ARG A 65 -20.54 23.76 12.67
C ARG A 65 -19.82 23.28 11.41
N VAL A 66 -20.57 23.14 10.31
CA VAL A 66 -20.01 22.79 8.99
C VAL A 66 -19.05 23.87 8.50
N ASP A 67 -19.41 25.14 8.64
CA ASP A 67 -18.59 26.28 8.24
C ASP A 67 -17.29 26.34 9.07
N ALA A 68 -17.37 26.09 10.38
CA ALA A 68 -16.20 26.05 11.26
C ALA A 68 -15.22 24.93 10.87
N ILE A 69 -15.72 23.71 10.63
CA ILE A 69 -14.90 22.58 10.18
C ILE A 69 -14.26 22.89 8.82
N THR A 70 -15.01 23.44 7.88
CA THR A 70 -14.51 23.80 6.55
C THR A 70 -13.40 24.86 6.65
N ARG A 71 -13.59 25.88 7.50
CA ARG A 71 -12.59 26.92 7.79
C ARG A 71 -11.31 26.33 8.37
N PHE A 72 -11.40 25.42 9.35
CA PHE A 72 -10.22 24.78 9.91
C PHE A 72 -9.45 23.95 8.87
N HIS A 73 -10.15 23.17 8.03
CA HIS A 73 -9.51 22.47 6.92
C HIS A 73 -8.76 23.45 6.01
N GLU A 74 -9.40 24.55 5.62
CA GLU A 74 -8.78 25.55 4.75
C GLU A 74 -7.55 26.20 5.40
N GLU A 75 -7.59 26.54 6.69
CA GLU A 75 -6.45 27.09 7.42
C GLU A 75 -5.27 26.11 7.45
N PHE A 76 -5.50 24.84 7.78
CA PHE A 76 -4.45 23.82 7.76
C PHE A 76 -3.90 23.58 6.35
N LEU A 77 -4.77 23.51 5.34
CA LEU A 77 -4.36 23.31 3.94
C LEU A 77 -3.52 24.47 3.41
N ASN A 78 -3.84 25.72 3.79
CA ASN A 78 -3.00 26.87 3.49
C ASN A 78 -1.61 26.74 4.13
N MET A 79 -1.55 26.40 5.42
CA MET A 79 -0.27 26.18 6.10
C MET A 79 0.58 25.10 5.43
N ILE A 80 -0.04 24.00 5.01
CA ILE A 80 0.66 22.90 4.33
C ILE A 80 1.13 23.32 2.95
N ARG A 81 0.33 24.08 2.21
CA ARG A 81 0.73 24.62 0.90
C ARG A 81 1.98 25.49 1.05
N ASP A 82 2.01 26.36 2.05
CA ASP A 82 3.14 27.25 2.29
C ASP A 82 4.40 26.44 2.68
N LEU A 83 4.24 25.40 3.53
CA LEU A 83 5.32 24.45 3.86
C LEU A 83 5.84 23.70 2.62
N ARG A 84 4.96 23.30 1.70
CA ARG A 84 5.35 22.66 0.43
C ARG A 84 6.16 23.59 -0.45
N GLN A 85 5.81 24.88 -0.49
CA GLN A 85 6.52 25.86 -1.31
C GLN A 85 7.91 26.20 -0.76
N GLN A 86 8.09 26.16 0.56
CA GLN A 86 9.32 26.66 1.21
C GLN A 86 10.31 25.55 1.57
N GLU A 87 9.83 24.41 2.10
CA GLU A 87 10.72 23.43 2.75
C GLU A 87 10.52 22.01 2.26
N LYS A 88 9.27 21.60 1.97
CA LYS A 88 8.92 20.20 1.71
C LYS A 88 8.12 20.04 0.41
N PRO A 89 8.73 20.31 -0.77
CA PRO A 89 8.03 20.29 -2.06
C PRO A 89 7.34 18.95 -2.39
N HIS A 90 7.86 17.86 -1.84
CA HIS A 90 7.36 16.50 -2.06
C HIS A 90 6.41 15.98 -0.97
N LEU A 91 5.94 16.86 -0.07
CA LEU A 91 4.99 16.47 0.97
C LEU A 91 3.61 16.21 0.33
N ASP A 92 3.18 14.95 0.35
CA ASP A 92 1.84 14.56 -0.06
C ASP A 92 0.81 14.88 1.04
N VAL A 93 -0.44 15.12 0.65
CA VAL A 93 -1.54 15.51 1.54
C VAL A 93 -2.73 14.60 1.31
N ILE A 94 -3.17 13.95 2.39
CA ILE A 94 -4.39 13.17 2.47
C ILE A 94 -5.32 13.91 3.43
N VAL A 95 -6.60 13.99 3.09
CA VAL A 95 -7.65 14.47 3.99
C VAL A 95 -8.63 13.32 4.21
N THR A 96 -8.73 12.86 5.45
CA THR A 96 -9.69 11.83 5.84
C THR A 96 -11.00 12.49 6.30
N ALA A 97 -12.11 12.09 5.67
CA ALA A 97 -13.45 12.54 6.04
C ALA A 97 -14.42 11.36 6.12
N ILE A 98 -15.20 11.30 7.19
CA ILE A 98 -16.20 10.24 7.41
C ILE A 98 -17.35 10.32 6.39
N ASP A 99 -17.89 9.17 5.97
CA ASP A 99 -18.89 9.09 4.89
C ASP A 99 -20.27 9.66 5.29
N ASN A 100 -20.41 10.99 5.23
CA ASN A 100 -21.68 11.66 5.48
C ASN A 100 -22.67 11.58 4.29
N LEU A 101 -22.26 11.07 3.12
CA LEU A 101 -23.17 10.82 1.99
C LEU A 101 -23.89 9.48 2.14
N GLY A 102 -23.18 8.47 2.63
CA GLY A 102 -23.75 7.18 3.03
C GLY A 102 -24.50 7.23 4.36
N SER A 103 -24.05 8.08 5.28
CA SER A 103 -24.64 8.26 6.61
C SER A 103 -24.99 9.73 6.87
N PRO A 104 -26.14 10.23 6.35
CA PRO A 104 -26.52 11.65 6.42
C PRO A 104 -26.62 12.22 7.84
N ASP A 105 -26.91 11.38 8.84
CA ASP A 105 -26.99 11.79 10.25
C ASP A 105 -25.65 12.32 10.79
N LEU A 106 -24.52 11.99 10.16
CA LEU A 106 -23.21 12.50 10.56
C LEU A 106 -23.07 14.01 10.39
N ARG A 107 -23.82 14.61 9.46
CA ARG A 107 -23.81 16.07 9.27
C ARG A 107 -24.40 16.81 10.48
N PRO A 108 -25.67 16.59 10.88
CA PRO A 108 -26.22 17.22 12.07
C PRO A 108 -25.52 16.76 13.36
N ASN A 109 -25.00 15.53 13.41
CA ASN A 109 -24.34 15.03 14.61
C ASN A 109 -22.93 15.62 14.76
N HIS A 110 -22.08 15.59 13.73
CA HIS A 110 -20.65 15.90 13.82
C HIS A 110 -20.21 17.15 13.03
N GLY A 111 -21.11 17.78 12.29
CA GLY A 111 -20.79 18.95 11.45
C GLY A 111 -20.03 18.60 10.16
N VAL A 112 -20.01 17.32 9.76
CA VAL A 112 -19.26 16.87 8.58
C VAL A 112 -20.02 17.19 7.30
N ASP A 113 -19.32 17.77 6.33
CA ASP A 113 -19.82 17.98 4.96
C ASP A 113 -18.77 17.65 3.92
N VAL A 114 -18.76 16.41 3.42
CA VAL A 114 -17.74 16.00 2.46
C VAL A 114 -17.83 16.75 1.12
N LYS A 115 -18.99 17.31 0.75
CA LYS A 115 -19.09 18.11 -0.48
C LYS A 115 -18.24 19.37 -0.38
N ARG A 116 -18.23 20.02 0.80
CA ARG A 116 -17.36 21.17 1.08
C ARG A 116 -15.89 20.79 1.07
N ILE A 117 -15.56 19.59 1.58
CA ILE A 117 -14.19 19.07 1.53
C ILE A 117 -13.76 18.79 0.09
N ILE A 118 -14.64 18.23 -0.75
CA ILE A 118 -14.37 18.04 -2.19
C ILE A 118 -14.16 19.39 -2.89
N ASP A 119 -14.90 20.44 -2.54
CA ASP A 119 -14.66 21.78 -3.07
C ASP A 119 -13.27 22.32 -2.69
N LEU A 120 -12.78 22.02 -1.47
CA LEU A 120 -11.40 22.33 -1.06
C LEU A 120 -10.37 21.49 -1.83
N GLN A 121 -10.68 20.23 -2.17
CA GLN A 121 -9.79 19.37 -2.95
C GLN A 121 -9.44 20.01 -4.29
N ARG A 122 -10.42 20.62 -4.96
CA ARG A 122 -10.24 21.31 -6.23
C ARG A 122 -9.29 22.51 -6.13
N ARG A 123 -9.10 23.06 -4.92
CA ARG A 123 -8.25 24.24 -4.65
C ARG A 123 -6.83 23.85 -4.18
N PHE A 124 -6.71 22.79 -3.38
CA PHE A 124 -5.46 22.43 -2.70
C PHE A 124 -4.79 21.16 -3.22
N ASN A 125 -5.44 20.42 -4.12
CA ASN A 125 -4.97 19.17 -4.71
C ASN A 125 -4.43 18.16 -3.66
N PHE A 126 -5.36 17.56 -2.92
CA PHE A 126 -5.08 16.49 -1.96
C PHE A 126 -5.83 15.21 -2.34
N THR A 127 -5.39 14.07 -1.81
CA THR A 127 -6.12 12.81 -1.94
C THR A 127 -7.23 12.76 -0.90
N LEU A 128 -8.48 12.55 -1.33
CA LEU A 128 -9.59 12.36 -0.41
C LEU A 128 -9.60 10.90 0.06
N GLN A 129 -9.51 10.69 1.37
CA GLN A 129 -9.73 9.40 2.00
C GLN A 129 -11.09 9.41 2.67
N VAL A 130 -12.01 8.55 2.22
CA VAL A 130 -13.35 8.46 2.82
C VAL A 130 -13.34 7.37 3.88
N GLU A 131 -13.71 7.74 5.09
CA GLU A 131 -13.74 6.84 6.24
C GLU A 131 -15.11 6.18 6.42
N ASP A 132 -15.09 4.87 6.67
CA ASP A 132 -16.28 4.07 6.95
C ASP A 132 -16.80 4.37 8.37
N PRO A 133 -18.06 4.82 8.55
CA PRO A 133 -18.60 5.12 9.87
C PRO A 133 -18.95 3.86 10.65
N GLU A 134 -18.88 3.94 11.99
CA GLU A 134 -19.13 2.81 12.90
C GLU A 134 -20.44 2.06 12.62
N SER A 135 -21.50 2.78 12.26
CA SER A 135 -22.81 2.21 11.94
C SER A 135 -22.79 1.23 10.76
N GLU A 136 -21.74 1.27 9.93
CA GLU A 136 -21.60 0.48 8.71
C GLU A 136 -20.63 -0.69 8.86
N TRP A 137 -19.84 -0.76 9.93
CA TRP A 137 -18.72 -1.72 10.08
C TRP A 137 -19.14 -3.20 10.09
N SER A 138 -20.40 -3.50 10.44
CA SER A 138 -20.98 -4.85 10.43
C SER A 138 -21.73 -5.22 9.15
N LYS A 139 -21.81 -4.31 8.18
CA LYS A 139 -22.56 -4.54 6.94
C LYS A 139 -21.70 -5.21 5.86
N ASP A 140 -22.37 -5.60 4.78
CA ASP A 140 -21.75 -6.23 3.62
C ASP A 140 -20.55 -5.44 3.07
N PRO A 141 -19.39 -6.07 2.82
CA PRO A 141 -18.20 -5.45 2.22
C PRO A 141 -18.45 -4.71 0.90
N ARG A 142 -19.46 -5.11 0.12
CA ARG A 142 -19.82 -4.45 -1.16
C ARG A 142 -20.20 -2.98 -0.98
N ARG A 143 -20.48 -2.51 0.25
CA ARG A 143 -20.70 -1.09 0.54
C ARG A 143 -19.52 -0.21 0.12
N TYR A 144 -18.28 -0.72 0.14
CA TYR A 144 -17.10 0.05 -0.30
C TYR A 144 -17.17 0.39 -1.78
N GLN A 145 -17.68 -0.53 -2.60
CA GLN A 145 -17.92 -0.27 -4.03
C GLN A 145 -19.03 0.78 -4.22
N GLN A 146 -20.11 0.68 -3.43
CA GLN A 146 -21.20 1.65 -3.44
C GLN A 146 -20.73 3.04 -3.00
N MET A 147 -19.85 3.10 -1.99
CA MET A 147 -19.21 4.34 -1.55
C MET A 147 -18.44 4.97 -2.70
N VAL A 148 -17.55 4.24 -3.37
CA VAL A 148 -16.84 4.77 -4.56
C VAL A 148 -17.82 5.26 -5.63
N GLN A 149 -18.89 4.51 -5.93
CA GLN A 149 -19.90 4.92 -6.91
C GLN A 149 -20.59 6.24 -6.54
N ARG A 150 -20.78 6.52 -5.24
CA ARG A 150 -21.33 7.81 -4.76
C ARG A 150 -20.34 8.97 -4.90
N TYR A 151 -19.07 8.73 -4.61
CA TYR A 151 -18.05 9.79 -4.55
C TYR A 151 -17.42 10.12 -5.90
N ARG A 152 -17.16 9.11 -6.74
CA ARG A 152 -16.46 9.27 -8.01
C ARG A 152 -17.05 10.38 -8.91
N PRO A 153 -18.39 10.51 -9.06
CA PRO A 153 -18.99 11.59 -9.87
C PRO A 153 -18.81 13.01 -9.31
N LEU A 154 -18.48 13.16 -8.03
CA LEU A 154 -18.32 14.45 -7.36
C LEU A 154 -16.89 14.99 -7.47
N LEU A 155 -15.93 14.09 -7.65
CA LEU A 155 -14.50 14.39 -7.74
C LEU A 155 -14.14 14.97 -9.12
N GLY A 156 -13.10 15.78 -9.15
CA GLY A 156 -12.54 16.29 -10.41
C GLY A 156 -11.88 15.18 -11.25
N PRO A 157 -11.72 15.37 -12.57
CA PRO A 157 -10.96 14.43 -13.40
C PRO A 157 -9.56 14.18 -12.83
N GLY A 158 -9.17 12.91 -12.68
CA GLY A 158 -7.87 12.52 -12.15
C GLY A 158 -7.69 12.65 -10.63
N ALA A 159 -8.70 13.13 -9.89
CA ALA A 159 -8.63 13.19 -8.44
C ALA A 159 -8.68 11.77 -7.84
N ARG A 160 -7.72 11.49 -6.95
CA ARG A 160 -7.59 10.19 -6.28
C ARG A 160 -8.59 10.07 -5.14
N LEU A 161 -9.19 8.89 -5.04
CA LEU A 161 -10.09 8.48 -3.96
C LEU A 161 -9.51 7.27 -3.24
N MET A 162 -9.29 7.42 -1.94
CA MET A 162 -8.92 6.35 -1.03
C MET A 162 -10.07 6.01 -0.09
N LEU A 163 -10.08 4.79 0.45
CA LEU A 163 -11.01 4.36 1.48
C LEU A 163 -10.25 4.03 2.77
N ASP A 164 -10.77 4.47 3.91
CA ASP A 164 -10.28 4.06 5.23
C ASP A 164 -11.11 2.89 5.76
N LEU A 165 -10.45 1.77 5.98
CA LEU A 165 -11.07 0.55 6.46
C LEU A 165 -10.86 0.41 7.95
N ASN A 166 -11.97 0.46 8.66
CA ASN A 166 -12.04 0.27 10.09
C ASN A 166 -12.16 -1.23 10.42
N ILE A 167 -11.00 -1.90 10.53
CA ILE A 167 -10.86 -3.24 11.12
C ILE A 167 -10.45 -3.03 12.57
N LEU A 168 -11.39 -3.08 13.50
CA LEU A 168 -11.15 -2.86 14.93
C LEU A 168 -12.20 -3.58 15.79
N GLU A 169 -12.00 -3.53 17.10
CA GLU A 169 -12.95 -4.10 18.06
C GLU A 169 -14.16 -3.18 18.20
N PHE A 170 -15.31 -3.64 17.73
CA PHE A 170 -16.56 -2.87 17.77
C PHE A 170 -17.77 -3.72 18.18
N ARG A 171 -17.62 -5.06 18.16
CA ARG A 171 -18.66 -5.98 18.60
C ARG A 171 -18.52 -6.19 20.09
N ASP A 172 -19.64 -6.32 20.77
CA ASP A 172 -19.71 -6.52 22.21
C ASP A 172 -20.32 -7.89 22.49
N GLU A 173 -19.63 -8.72 23.28
CA GLU A 173 -20.13 -10.03 23.73
C GLU A 173 -21.51 -9.94 24.40
N LYS A 174 -21.81 -8.78 25.01
CA LYS A 174 -23.05 -8.50 25.74
C LYS A 174 -24.12 -7.84 24.88
N LYS A 175 -23.79 -7.38 23.67
CA LYS A 175 -24.75 -6.81 22.72
C LYS A 175 -24.66 -7.58 21.39
N PRO A 176 -25.53 -8.58 21.17
CA PRO A 176 -25.49 -9.35 19.95
C PRO A 176 -25.68 -8.42 18.74
N THR A 177 -24.67 -8.36 17.86
CA THR A 177 -24.86 -7.88 16.50
C THR A 177 -25.86 -8.77 15.78
N VAL A 178 -26.52 -8.27 14.73
CA VAL A 178 -27.56 -8.99 13.96
C VAL A 178 -27.09 -10.39 13.51
N LEU A 179 -25.78 -10.58 13.35
CA LEU A 179 -25.13 -11.89 13.21
C LEU A 179 -24.24 -12.16 14.43
N PRO A 180 -24.41 -13.29 15.16
CA PRO A 180 -23.49 -13.68 16.21
C PRO A 180 -22.20 -14.21 15.58
N LEU A 181 -21.23 -13.31 15.38
CA LEU A 181 -19.92 -13.68 14.88
C LEU A 181 -19.02 -14.09 16.06
N PRO A 182 -18.21 -15.15 15.94
CA PRO A 182 -17.39 -15.69 17.04
C PRO A 182 -16.18 -14.80 17.38
N THR A 183 -16.07 -13.63 16.77
CA THR A 183 -14.90 -12.74 16.88
C THR A 183 -15.35 -11.30 17.02
N LEU A 184 -14.69 -10.55 17.91
CA LEU A 184 -15.05 -9.16 18.22
C LEU A 184 -14.54 -8.14 17.18
N VAL A 185 -13.62 -8.58 16.33
CA VAL A 185 -12.96 -7.83 15.25
C VAL A 185 -13.17 -8.59 13.95
N GLN A 186 -13.27 -7.88 12.83
CA GLN A 186 -13.30 -8.50 11.50
C GLN A 186 -11.99 -9.26 11.24
N THR A 187 -12.06 -10.56 10.97
CA THR A 187 -10.87 -11.43 10.81
C THR A 187 -11.07 -12.48 9.72
N GLY A 188 -9.96 -13.01 9.20
CA GLY A 188 -9.97 -14.02 8.15
C GLY A 188 -10.70 -13.55 6.89
N ILE A 189 -11.60 -14.38 6.38
CA ILE A 189 -12.33 -14.08 5.12
C ILE A 189 -13.10 -12.77 5.20
N GLU A 190 -13.63 -12.39 6.37
CA GLU A 190 -14.36 -11.13 6.52
C GLU A 190 -13.47 -9.92 6.21
N SER A 191 -12.30 -9.83 6.84
CA SER A 191 -11.36 -8.73 6.61
C SER A 191 -10.78 -8.77 5.20
N TYR A 192 -10.55 -9.95 4.63
CA TYR A 192 -10.10 -10.08 3.24
C TYR A 192 -11.14 -9.59 2.25
N GLN A 193 -12.42 -9.89 2.48
CA GLN A 193 -13.51 -9.40 1.62
C GLN A 193 -13.69 -7.89 1.74
N MET A 194 -13.45 -7.29 2.91
CA MET A 194 -13.41 -5.83 3.06
C MET A 194 -12.30 -5.20 2.23
N VAL A 195 -11.06 -5.68 2.38
CA VAL A 195 -9.90 -5.19 1.61
C VAL A 195 -10.10 -5.40 0.12
N HIS A 196 -10.56 -6.59 -0.28
CA HIS A 196 -10.85 -6.92 -1.67
C HIS A 196 -11.92 -6.00 -2.27
N ALA A 197 -13.06 -5.82 -1.58
CA ALA A 197 -14.15 -4.99 -2.08
C ALA A 197 -13.73 -3.51 -2.22
N ALA A 198 -12.92 -3.00 -1.28
CA ALA A 198 -12.36 -1.66 -1.36
C ALA A 198 -11.34 -1.50 -2.50
N ALA A 199 -10.34 -2.40 -2.57
CA ALA A 199 -9.30 -2.37 -3.60
C ALA A 199 -9.84 -2.60 -5.02
N PHE A 200 -10.98 -3.27 -5.14
CA PHE A 200 -11.64 -3.48 -6.43
C PHE A 200 -12.20 -2.17 -7.02
N ALA A 201 -12.56 -1.18 -6.19
CA ALA A 201 -13.25 0.02 -6.66
C ALA A 201 -12.47 1.33 -6.45
N ALA A 202 -11.70 1.45 -5.37
CA ALA A 202 -10.96 2.65 -5.01
C ALA A 202 -9.55 2.68 -5.62
N ASP A 203 -8.92 3.86 -5.64
CA ASP A 203 -7.54 4.01 -6.17
C ASP A 203 -6.49 3.61 -5.13
N GLY A 204 -6.89 3.55 -3.87
CA GLY A 204 -6.08 3.11 -2.75
C GLY A 204 -6.93 2.85 -1.52
N LEU A 205 -6.32 2.26 -0.51
CA LEU A 205 -6.96 2.02 0.78
C LEU A 205 -5.97 2.25 1.92
N ALA A 206 -6.52 2.58 3.08
CA ALA A 206 -5.85 2.59 4.36
C ALA A 206 -6.58 1.61 5.29
N ILE A 207 -5.87 1.10 6.28
CA ILE A 207 -6.47 0.37 7.40
C ILE A 207 -6.10 1.17 8.64
N TYR A 208 -7.10 1.39 9.51
CA TYR A 208 -6.99 2.21 10.72
C TYR A 208 -5.66 2.06 11.47
N SER A 209 -5.25 0.81 11.73
CA SER A 209 -3.94 0.53 12.32
C SER A 209 -3.41 -0.85 11.92
N GLU A 210 -2.09 -0.97 11.79
CA GLU A 210 -1.44 -2.29 11.66
C GLU A 210 -1.74 -3.17 12.89
N SER A 211 -1.80 -2.56 14.09
CA SER A 211 -2.01 -3.28 15.35
C SER A 211 -3.43 -3.84 15.52
N SER A 212 -4.40 -3.36 14.73
CA SER A 212 -5.77 -3.84 14.80
C SER A 212 -6.00 -5.07 13.91
N ILE A 213 -5.07 -5.36 13.00
CA ILE A 213 -5.08 -6.56 12.16
C ILE A 213 -4.37 -7.69 12.91
N ARG A 214 -4.98 -8.88 12.91
CA ARG A 214 -4.31 -10.05 13.47
C ARG A 214 -3.08 -10.42 12.65
N PRO A 215 -1.95 -10.84 13.26
CA PRO A 215 -0.74 -11.18 12.52
C PRO A 215 -0.91 -12.28 11.46
N GLN A 216 -1.89 -13.18 11.64
CA GLN A 216 -2.19 -14.22 10.65
C GLN A 216 -2.85 -13.62 9.40
N ASP A 217 -3.70 -12.62 9.58
CA ASP A 217 -4.46 -11.97 8.51
C ASP A 217 -3.60 -10.97 7.73
N LEU A 218 -2.65 -10.30 8.41
CA LEU A 218 -1.78 -9.29 7.79
C LEU A 218 -1.05 -9.81 6.54
N ARG A 219 -0.60 -11.07 6.57
CA ARG A 219 0.09 -11.71 5.44
C ARG A 219 -0.79 -11.88 4.20
N MET A 220 -2.10 -11.94 4.41
CA MET A 220 -3.08 -12.17 3.35
C MET A 220 -3.61 -10.86 2.75
N MET A 221 -3.43 -9.72 3.43
CA MET A 221 -3.95 -8.43 2.98
C MET A 221 -3.44 -8.00 1.61
N GLY A 222 -2.17 -8.26 1.30
CA GLY A 222 -1.59 -7.96 -0.02
C GLY A 222 -2.28 -8.74 -1.14
N PHE A 223 -2.66 -10.00 -0.89
CA PHE A 223 -3.40 -10.81 -1.87
C PHE A 223 -4.84 -10.33 -2.01
N ALA A 224 -5.49 -9.95 -0.91
CA ALA A 224 -6.83 -9.37 -0.95
C ALA A 224 -6.85 -8.03 -1.69
N ALA A 225 -5.82 -7.20 -1.52
CA ALA A 225 -5.68 -5.91 -2.20
C ALA A 225 -5.38 -6.05 -3.70
N ALA A 226 -4.86 -7.19 -4.16
CA ALA A 226 -4.65 -7.48 -5.57
C ALA A 226 -5.95 -7.89 -6.31
N ALA A 227 -7.11 -7.38 -5.87
CA ALA A 227 -8.45 -7.81 -6.27
C ALA A 227 -8.73 -7.79 -7.78
N GLN A 228 -8.09 -6.89 -8.53
CA GLN A 228 -8.27 -6.75 -9.98
C GLN A 228 -7.23 -7.53 -10.79
N ALA A 229 -6.24 -8.15 -10.14
CA ALA A 229 -5.23 -8.95 -10.83
C ALA A 229 -5.74 -10.37 -11.08
N VAL A 230 -5.64 -10.81 -12.33
CA VAL A 230 -6.06 -12.15 -12.77
C VAL A 230 -4.82 -12.94 -13.16
N LEU A 231 -4.57 -14.03 -12.43
CA LEU A 231 -3.46 -14.95 -12.70
C LEU A 231 -4.01 -16.28 -13.20
N ARG A 232 -3.48 -16.79 -14.32
CA ARG A 232 -3.80 -18.13 -14.84
C ARG A 232 -2.52 -18.90 -15.12
N HIS A 233 -2.45 -20.14 -14.64
CA HIS A 233 -1.34 -21.04 -14.93
C HIS A 233 -1.45 -21.57 -16.37
N ILE A 234 -0.30 -21.65 -17.06
CA ILE A 234 -0.15 -22.23 -18.40
C ILE A 234 1.02 -23.23 -18.39
N PRO A 235 1.16 -24.11 -19.39
CA PRO A 235 2.34 -24.96 -19.49
C PRO A 235 3.64 -24.14 -19.46
N GLY A 236 4.48 -24.36 -18.44
CA GLY A 236 5.76 -23.68 -18.29
C GLY A 236 5.73 -22.28 -17.66
N GLY A 237 4.57 -21.79 -17.19
CA GLY A 237 4.50 -20.47 -16.59
C GLY A 237 3.10 -19.96 -16.28
N TRP A 238 2.87 -18.66 -16.44
CA TRP A 238 1.61 -17.99 -16.12
C TRP A 238 1.26 -16.91 -17.14
N THR A 239 -0.04 -16.63 -17.26
CA THR A 239 -0.54 -15.38 -17.83
C THR A 239 -1.09 -14.53 -16.70
N ILE A 240 -0.78 -13.25 -16.70
CA ILE A 240 -1.24 -12.29 -15.70
C ILE A 240 -1.80 -11.05 -16.37
N GLU A 241 -2.98 -10.63 -15.95
CA GLU A 241 -3.59 -9.36 -16.33
C GLU A 241 -3.80 -8.54 -15.07
N THR A 242 -3.21 -7.35 -15.01
CA THR A 242 -3.29 -6.51 -13.82
C THR A 242 -3.31 -5.02 -14.20
N PRO A 243 -4.21 -4.21 -13.62
CA PRO A 243 -4.27 -2.76 -13.91
C PRO A 243 -3.24 -1.95 -13.12
N PHE A 244 -2.57 -2.54 -12.14
CA PHE A 244 -1.56 -1.91 -11.28
C PHE A 244 -0.36 -2.85 -11.06
N PRO A 245 0.81 -2.34 -10.62
CA PRO A 245 1.94 -3.20 -10.33
C PRO A 245 1.64 -4.16 -9.19
N VAL A 246 2.01 -5.42 -9.35
CA VAL A 246 1.82 -6.48 -8.35
C VAL A 246 3.11 -7.21 -8.08
N VAL A 247 3.17 -7.88 -6.93
CA VAL A 247 4.25 -8.81 -6.62
C VAL A 247 3.72 -10.22 -6.72
N MET A 248 4.25 -10.97 -7.67
CA MET A 248 3.99 -12.39 -7.79
C MET A 248 4.94 -13.16 -6.87
N GLN A 249 4.38 -13.80 -5.85
CA GLN A 249 5.14 -14.62 -4.92
C GLN A 249 5.17 -16.09 -5.38
N LEU A 250 6.36 -16.59 -5.69
CA LEU A 250 6.61 -17.97 -6.07
C LEU A 250 7.58 -18.63 -5.07
N PRO A 251 7.66 -19.97 -5.04
CA PRO A 251 8.67 -20.65 -4.24
C PRO A 251 10.10 -20.31 -4.72
N GLN A 252 11.10 -20.56 -3.87
CA GLN A 252 12.46 -20.07 -4.09
C GLN A 252 13.24 -20.86 -5.15
N ASP A 253 12.69 -21.97 -5.63
CA ASP A 253 13.21 -22.77 -6.75
C ASP A 253 13.13 -22.02 -8.08
N TYR A 254 12.29 -20.99 -8.20
CA TYR A 254 12.26 -20.11 -9.36
C TYR A 254 13.40 -19.07 -9.29
N SER A 255 14.19 -18.96 -10.36
CA SER A 255 15.31 -17.99 -10.48
C SER A 255 14.90 -16.69 -11.14
N ALA A 256 14.08 -16.78 -12.19
CA ALA A 256 13.65 -15.66 -13.00
C ALA A 256 12.30 -15.95 -13.66
N LEU A 257 11.63 -14.89 -14.11
CA LEU A 257 10.52 -14.96 -15.04
C LEU A 257 10.94 -14.27 -16.34
N ARG A 258 10.52 -14.81 -17.49
CA ARG A 258 10.78 -14.22 -18.80
C ARG A 258 9.47 -13.83 -19.45
N THR A 259 9.39 -12.59 -19.94
CA THR A 259 8.23 -12.10 -20.69
C THR A 259 8.21 -12.69 -22.11
N GLU A 260 7.10 -12.56 -22.84
CA GLU A 260 7.03 -12.94 -24.25
C GLU A 260 8.04 -12.18 -25.15
N THR A 261 8.46 -10.99 -24.74
CA THR A 261 9.47 -10.17 -25.43
C THR A 261 10.91 -10.57 -25.08
N GLY A 262 11.08 -11.54 -24.17
CA GLY A 262 12.38 -12.03 -23.74
C GLY A 262 13.01 -11.26 -22.59
N GLU A 263 12.32 -10.25 -22.04
CA GLU A 263 12.79 -9.47 -20.89
C GLU A 263 12.84 -10.34 -19.64
N LEU A 264 13.90 -10.19 -18.86
CA LEU A 264 14.15 -10.98 -17.67
C LEU A 264 13.72 -10.23 -16.41
N ILE A 265 12.89 -10.86 -15.59
CA ILE A 265 12.47 -10.35 -14.29
C ILE A 265 13.06 -11.27 -13.22
N SER A 266 14.00 -10.74 -12.42
CA SER A 266 14.56 -11.47 -11.29
C SER A 266 13.76 -11.22 -10.02
N SER A 267 13.85 -12.13 -9.04
CA SER A 267 13.26 -11.96 -7.71
C SER A 267 14.29 -11.98 -6.60
N ASP A 268 13.99 -11.27 -5.51
CA ASP A 268 14.54 -11.57 -4.19
C ASP A 268 13.55 -12.48 -3.45
N ARG A 269 14.03 -13.64 -2.99
CA ARG A 269 13.24 -14.61 -2.19
C ARG A 269 11.89 -15.01 -2.82
N GLY A 270 11.82 -15.09 -4.16
CA GLY A 270 10.61 -15.49 -4.87
C GLY A 270 9.58 -14.38 -5.07
N MET A 271 9.93 -13.12 -4.76
CA MET A 271 9.08 -11.94 -4.99
C MET A 271 9.41 -11.31 -6.36
N PHE A 272 8.55 -11.53 -7.35
CA PHE A 272 8.70 -11.00 -8.71
C PHE A 272 7.81 -9.77 -8.91
N PHE A 273 8.42 -8.63 -9.24
CA PHE A 273 7.69 -7.40 -9.52
C PHE A 273 7.15 -7.41 -10.95
N ILE A 274 5.83 -7.37 -11.09
CA ILE A 274 5.14 -7.39 -12.38
C ILE A 274 4.46 -6.02 -12.60
N PRO A 275 4.84 -5.27 -13.65
CA PRO A 275 4.19 -4.01 -14.00
C PRO A 275 2.72 -4.20 -14.44
N PRO A 276 1.92 -3.11 -14.49
CA PRO A 276 0.60 -3.11 -15.12
C PRO A 276 0.61 -3.69 -16.54
N GLY A 277 -0.51 -4.29 -16.94
CA GLY A 277 -0.73 -4.83 -18.28
C GLY A 277 -1.07 -6.31 -18.30
N ALA A 278 -1.10 -6.87 -19.51
CA ALA A 278 -1.24 -8.29 -19.75
C ALA A 278 0.12 -8.87 -20.13
N HIS A 279 0.59 -9.88 -19.40
CA HIS A 279 1.92 -10.48 -19.57
C HIS A 279 1.81 -12.00 -19.65
N THR A 280 2.65 -12.61 -20.49
CA THR A 280 2.92 -14.05 -20.47
C THR A 280 4.31 -14.28 -19.87
N LEU A 281 4.34 -14.94 -18.73
CA LEU A 281 5.54 -15.13 -17.91
C LEU A 281 5.95 -16.60 -17.95
N LEU A 282 7.08 -16.88 -18.60
CA LEU A 282 7.70 -18.20 -18.60
C LEU A 282 8.64 -18.35 -17.41
N ALA A 283 8.54 -19.48 -16.72
CA ALA A 283 9.30 -19.76 -15.53
C ALA A 283 10.71 -20.23 -15.85
N GLU A 284 11.72 -19.65 -15.20
CA GLU A 284 13.06 -20.21 -15.15
C GLU A 284 13.32 -20.80 -13.76
N PHE A 285 13.72 -22.06 -13.75
CA PHE A 285 14.06 -22.78 -12.53
C PHE A 285 15.54 -22.57 -12.20
N ARG A 286 15.86 -22.49 -10.91
CA ARG A 286 17.22 -22.63 -10.42
C ARG A 286 17.71 -24.01 -10.79
N SER A 287 18.51 -24.05 -11.84
CA SER A 287 19.18 -25.27 -12.25
C SER A 287 20.32 -25.56 -11.29
N ALA A 288 20.27 -26.74 -10.66
CA ALA A 288 21.44 -27.34 -10.00
C ALA A 288 22.39 -28.01 -11.00
N ALA A 289 22.12 -27.89 -12.31
CA ALA A 289 22.94 -28.52 -13.33
C ALA A 289 24.36 -27.92 -13.36
N PRO A 290 25.37 -28.75 -13.65
CA PRO A 290 26.70 -28.26 -13.99
C PRO A 290 26.62 -27.21 -15.10
N PHE A 291 27.33 -26.09 -14.92
CA PHE A 291 27.40 -24.98 -15.89
C PHE A 291 26.14 -24.14 -16.07
N ALA A 292 25.29 -24.06 -15.03
CA ALA A 292 24.21 -23.08 -15.00
C ALA A 292 24.73 -21.63 -15.15
N SER A 293 23.86 -20.72 -15.61
CA SER A 293 24.20 -19.31 -15.78
C SER A 293 24.66 -18.69 -14.45
N PRO A 294 25.67 -17.80 -14.47
CA PRO A 294 26.12 -17.11 -13.26
C PRO A 294 24.95 -16.34 -12.62
N PRO A 295 24.97 -16.20 -11.28
CA PRO A 295 23.87 -15.56 -10.56
C PRO A 295 23.65 -14.15 -11.08
N ILE A 296 22.37 -13.82 -11.31
CA ILE A 296 21.95 -12.44 -11.52
C ILE A 296 22.34 -11.65 -10.26
N GLY A 297 23.03 -10.54 -10.47
CA GLY A 297 23.54 -9.67 -9.43
C GLY A 297 22.46 -8.93 -8.64
N GLY A 298 22.69 -7.65 -8.35
CA GLY A 298 21.76 -6.82 -7.59
C GLY A 298 20.32 -6.82 -8.12
N ARG A 299 19.34 -6.67 -7.20
CA ARG A 299 17.89 -6.77 -7.48
C ARG A 299 17.13 -5.60 -6.86
N LEU A 300 15.98 -5.26 -7.44
CA LEU A 300 15.00 -4.35 -6.84
C LEU A 300 14.22 -5.09 -5.75
N LEU A 301 14.11 -4.46 -4.57
CA LEU A 301 13.48 -5.03 -3.38
C LEU A 301 12.13 -4.39 -3.05
N SER A 302 11.99 -3.10 -3.33
CA SER A 302 10.76 -2.36 -3.08
C SER A 302 10.76 -1.06 -3.88
N ILE A 303 9.57 -0.55 -4.15
CA ILE A 303 9.35 0.75 -4.75
C ILE A 303 8.09 1.37 -4.12
N SER A 304 8.14 2.66 -3.77
CA SER A 304 6.97 3.38 -3.23
C SER A 304 6.11 4.04 -4.31
N GLY A 305 6.66 4.23 -5.51
CA GLY A 305 5.93 4.66 -6.69
C GLY A 305 5.28 3.49 -7.43
N GLU A 306 4.49 3.82 -8.45
CA GLU A 306 3.91 2.84 -9.36
C GLU A 306 4.98 2.37 -10.35
N LEU A 307 5.32 1.09 -10.32
CA LEU A 307 6.25 0.48 -11.28
C LEU A 307 5.57 0.28 -12.63
N THR A 308 6.05 0.94 -13.68
CA THR A 308 5.48 0.87 -15.03
C THR A 308 6.27 -0.01 -16.00
N GLY A 309 7.49 -0.39 -15.64
CA GLY A 309 8.31 -1.32 -16.41
C GLY A 309 9.50 -1.81 -15.60
N ILE A 310 9.98 -3.04 -15.86
CA ILE A 310 11.16 -3.58 -15.19
C ILE A 310 11.87 -4.60 -16.08
N THR A 311 13.19 -4.52 -16.11
CA THR A 311 14.07 -5.50 -16.74
C THR A 311 15.33 -5.64 -15.92
N THR A 312 15.72 -6.88 -15.64
CA THR A 312 16.96 -7.20 -14.94
C THR A 312 18.03 -7.67 -15.92
N SER A 313 19.24 -7.13 -15.77
CA SER A 313 20.44 -7.64 -16.41
C SER A 313 21.37 -8.25 -15.37
N SER A 314 22.52 -8.79 -15.80
CA SER A 314 23.50 -9.37 -14.87
C SER A 314 24.02 -8.37 -13.83
N ARG A 315 24.11 -7.08 -14.16
CA ARG A 315 24.75 -6.05 -13.34
C ARG A 315 23.89 -4.82 -13.06
N SER A 316 22.72 -4.73 -13.67
CA SER A 316 21.84 -3.58 -13.53
C SER A 316 20.37 -3.97 -13.48
N VAL A 317 19.58 -3.12 -12.84
CA VAL A 317 18.13 -3.15 -12.94
C VAL A 317 17.70 -1.89 -13.68
N THR A 318 16.98 -2.07 -14.78
CA THR A 318 16.32 -0.99 -15.50
C THR A 318 14.84 -1.02 -15.15
N PHE A 319 14.27 0.11 -14.76
CA PHE A 319 12.86 0.19 -14.43
C PHE A 319 12.30 1.57 -14.77
N SER A 320 11.00 1.62 -15.01
CA SER A 320 10.25 2.87 -15.16
C SER A 320 9.24 2.99 -14.04
N TYR A 321 8.97 4.20 -13.58
CA TYR A 321 7.98 4.44 -12.53
C TYR A 321 7.18 5.72 -12.77
N ARG A 322 6.04 5.80 -12.08
CA ARG A 322 5.21 6.99 -11.92
C ARG A 322 4.98 7.26 -10.43
N SER A 323 5.17 8.50 -9.97
CA SER A 323 4.89 8.86 -8.58
C SER A 323 4.51 10.33 -8.44
N ASP A 324 3.44 10.62 -7.68
CA ASP A 324 3.04 12.00 -7.36
C ASP A 324 3.98 12.61 -6.30
N PRO A 325 4.31 11.93 -5.19
CA PRO A 325 5.39 12.34 -4.30
C PRO A 325 6.74 11.85 -4.82
N ARG A 326 7.80 12.10 -4.04
CA ARG A 326 9.11 11.46 -4.25
C ARG A 326 8.97 9.93 -4.22
N CYS A 327 9.72 9.25 -5.08
CA CYS A 327 9.74 7.80 -5.17
C CYS A 327 10.93 7.24 -4.38
N LEU A 328 10.69 6.24 -3.53
CA LEU A 328 11.72 5.52 -2.78
C LEU A 328 11.89 4.14 -3.38
N VAL A 329 13.13 3.77 -3.74
CA VAL A 329 13.45 2.46 -4.31
C VAL A 329 14.54 1.80 -3.50
N SER A 330 14.35 0.52 -3.16
CA SER A 330 15.34 -0.28 -2.42
C SER A 330 15.98 -1.33 -3.31
N PHE A 331 17.27 -1.57 -3.10
CA PHE A 331 18.06 -2.59 -3.79
C PHE A 331 18.80 -3.51 -2.82
N THR A 332 19.17 -4.70 -3.28
CA THR A 332 20.01 -5.65 -2.52
C THR A 332 21.45 -5.16 -2.34
N HIS A 333 21.96 -4.38 -3.30
CA HIS A 333 23.32 -3.85 -3.32
C HIS A 333 23.30 -2.33 -3.41
N ARG A 334 24.37 -1.70 -2.95
CA ARG A 334 24.54 -0.25 -3.09
C ARG A 334 24.69 0.07 -4.58
N PRO A 335 23.85 0.94 -5.16
CA PRO A 335 24.05 1.37 -6.53
C PRO A 335 25.41 2.04 -6.68
N PHE A 336 26.20 1.54 -7.65
CA PHE A 336 27.46 2.14 -8.03
C PHE A 336 27.25 3.39 -8.88
N ALA A 337 26.29 3.31 -9.82
CA ALA A 337 25.86 4.42 -10.66
C ALA A 337 24.34 4.34 -10.84
N LEU A 338 23.73 5.51 -11.01
CA LEU A 338 22.30 5.65 -11.21
C LEU A 338 22.06 6.60 -12.37
N PHE A 339 21.27 6.20 -13.35
CA PHE A 339 20.88 7.05 -14.48
C PHE A 339 19.39 7.31 -14.40
N LEU A 340 19.00 8.58 -14.38
CA LEU A 340 17.62 9.05 -14.44
C LEU A 340 17.40 9.72 -15.79
N ASP A 341 16.51 9.16 -16.61
CA ASP A 341 16.21 9.64 -17.97
C ASP A 341 17.46 9.85 -18.83
N GLY A 342 18.42 8.93 -18.70
CA GLY A 342 19.69 8.95 -19.42
C GLY A 342 20.76 9.87 -18.82
N LYS A 343 20.46 10.64 -17.78
CA LYS A 343 21.43 11.47 -17.06
C LYS A 343 21.95 10.76 -15.82
N GLU A 344 23.26 10.70 -15.66
CA GLU A 344 23.87 10.18 -14.44
C GLU A 344 23.54 11.11 -13.26
N VAL A 345 23.05 10.52 -12.18
CA VAL A 345 22.74 11.19 -10.92
C VAL A 345 23.52 10.50 -9.80
N GLY A 346 23.94 11.28 -8.80
CA GLY A 346 24.68 10.75 -7.66
C GLY A 346 23.84 9.70 -6.91
N PRO A 347 24.34 8.47 -6.70
CA PRO A 347 23.63 7.46 -5.93
C PRO A 347 23.79 7.76 -4.44
N GLU A 348 23.09 8.78 -3.94
CA GLU A 348 22.96 9.02 -2.50
C GLU A 348 22.08 7.93 -1.88
N ALA A 349 22.68 6.76 -1.69
CA ALA A 349 22.03 5.58 -1.17
C ALA A 349 22.04 5.58 0.36
N LEU A 350 20.85 5.51 0.95
CA LEU A 350 20.64 5.32 2.37
C LEU A 350 20.82 3.83 2.72
N ALA A 351 21.77 3.54 3.61
CA ALA A 351 22.02 2.17 4.06
C ALA A 351 20.96 1.72 5.08
N GLY A 352 20.37 0.55 4.86
CA GLY A 352 19.49 -0.13 5.79
C GLY A 352 19.97 -1.55 6.09
N TYR A 353 19.22 -2.29 6.91
CA TYR A 353 19.56 -3.68 7.19
C TYR A 353 19.44 -4.54 5.92
N ARG A 354 20.60 -4.93 5.37
CA ARG A 354 20.75 -5.73 4.13
C ARG A 354 20.05 -5.14 2.90
N ARG A 355 19.96 -3.81 2.81
CA ARG A 355 19.34 -3.11 1.68
C ARG A 355 19.88 -1.69 1.54
N PHE A 356 19.77 -1.13 0.35
CA PHE A 356 20.16 0.25 0.05
C PHE A 356 19.01 0.96 -0.64
N SER A 357 18.59 2.11 -0.10
CA SER A 357 17.46 2.87 -0.63
C SER A 357 17.94 4.14 -1.31
N VAL A 358 17.33 4.51 -2.44
CA VAL A 358 17.56 5.79 -3.10
C VAL A 358 16.27 6.59 -3.14
N VAL A 359 16.41 7.91 -3.09
CA VAL A 359 15.29 8.85 -3.26
C VAL A 359 15.32 9.36 -4.69
N LEU A 360 14.19 9.22 -5.38
CA LEU A 360 13.98 9.65 -6.76
C LEU A 360 12.92 10.75 -6.80
N PRO A 361 12.98 11.66 -7.80
CA PRO A 361 12.02 12.76 -7.91
C PRO A 361 10.58 12.28 -8.19
N PRO A 362 9.58 13.14 -7.96
CA PRO A 362 8.22 12.89 -8.44
C PRO A 362 8.14 13.01 -9.97
N GLY A 363 7.19 12.32 -10.58
CA GLY A 363 6.94 12.32 -12.01
C GLY A 363 6.97 10.91 -12.62
N GLU A 364 7.06 10.89 -13.94
CA GLU A 364 7.28 9.67 -14.72
C GLU A 364 8.72 9.64 -15.21
N HIS A 365 9.46 8.59 -14.84
CA HIS A 365 10.89 8.52 -15.12
C HIS A 365 11.33 7.10 -15.45
N ARG A 366 12.41 7.01 -16.23
CA ARG A 366 13.14 5.77 -16.49
C ARG A 366 14.46 5.79 -15.73
N VAL A 367 14.75 4.71 -15.02
CA VAL A 367 15.92 4.55 -14.16
C VAL A 367 16.74 3.35 -14.58
N ILE A 368 18.06 3.53 -14.59
CA ILE A 368 19.03 2.42 -14.68
C ILE A 368 19.90 2.45 -13.43
N ALA A 369 19.74 1.46 -12.57
CA ALA A 369 20.58 1.27 -11.39
C ALA A 369 21.66 0.23 -11.70
N VAL A 370 22.93 0.64 -11.70
CA VAL A 370 24.07 -0.26 -11.84
C VAL A 370 24.47 -0.73 -10.45
N LEU A 371 24.34 -2.03 -10.19
CA LEU A 371 24.44 -2.60 -8.84
C LEU A 371 25.74 -3.38 -8.63
N GLU A 372 26.48 -3.68 -9.70
CA GLU A 372 27.79 -4.34 -9.65
C GLU A 372 28.79 -3.68 -10.59
N THR A 373 30.03 -3.56 -10.11
CA THR A 373 31.16 -3.11 -10.93
C THR A 373 31.63 -4.22 -11.87
N THR A 374 32.38 -3.87 -12.92
CA THR A 374 32.99 -4.83 -13.85
C THR A 374 33.92 -5.79 -13.11
N VAL A 375 34.66 -5.25 -12.14
CA VAL A 375 35.61 -5.99 -11.30
C VAL A 375 34.90 -6.95 -10.37
N SER A 376 33.87 -6.50 -9.64
CA SER A 376 33.08 -7.36 -8.74
C SER A 376 32.44 -8.51 -9.53
N TYR A 377 31.80 -8.19 -10.65
CA TYR A 377 31.19 -9.18 -11.52
C TYR A 377 32.21 -10.19 -12.06
N GLY A 378 33.40 -9.73 -12.44
CA GLY A 378 34.50 -10.61 -12.87
C GLY A 378 34.98 -11.54 -11.76
N VAL A 379 35.08 -11.04 -10.52
CA VAL A 379 35.40 -11.86 -9.34
C VAL A 379 34.30 -12.90 -9.11
N ASP A 380 33.03 -12.51 -9.11
CA ASP A 380 31.90 -13.43 -8.86
C ASP A 380 31.83 -14.54 -9.92
N ILE A 381 32.03 -14.20 -11.20
CA ILE A 381 32.16 -15.18 -12.29
C ILE A 381 33.34 -16.11 -12.02
N THR A 382 34.52 -15.58 -11.72
CA THR A 382 35.73 -16.38 -11.53
C THR A 382 35.58 -17.31 -10.33
N SER A 383 35.02 -16.82 -9.23
CA SER A 383 34.68 -17.59 -8.04
C SER A 383 33.68 -18.70 -8.38
N PHE A 384 32.61 -18.40 -9.12
CA PHE A 384 31.63 -19.39 -9.57
C PHE A 384 32.28 -20.52 -10.38
N TRP A 385 33.10 -20.19 -11.37
CA TRP A 385 33.81 -21.18 -12.18
C TRP A 385 34.86 -21.96 -11.39
N SER A 386 35.58 -21.30 -10.48
CA SER A 386 36.58 -21.95 -9.62
C SER A 386 35.94 -22.99 -8.70
N SER A 387 34.78 -22.69 -8.10
CA SER A 387 34.03 -23.64 -7.27
C SER A 387 33.61 -24.87 -8.09
N TRP A 388 33.18 -24.68 -9.34
CA TRP A 388 32.86 -25.79 -10.24
C TRP A 388 34.07 -26.64 -10.61
N ILE A 389 35.21 -26.02 -10.90
CA ILE A 389 36.46 -26.74 -11.20
C ILE A 389 36.88 -27.59 -10.00
N ILE A 390 36.80 -27.04 -8.78
CA ILE A 390 37.10 -27.78 -7.54
C ILE A 390 36.17 -28.99 -7.38
N VAL A 391 34.86 -28.80 -7.60
CA VAL A 391 33.86 -29.87 -7.50
C VAL A 391 34.11 -30.95 -8.57
N ALA A 392 34.38 -30.57 -9.81
CA ALA A 392 34.69 -31.50 -10.90
C ALA A 392 35.99 -32.28 -10.64
N PHE A 393 37.02 -31.60 -10.12
CA PHE A 393 38.28 -32.24 -9.72
C PHE A 393 38.07 -33.22 -8.56
N GLY A 394 37.26 -32.86 -7.57
CA GLY A 394 36.90 -33.74 -6.46
C GLY A 394 36.14 -34.98 -6.93
N MET A 395 35.16 -34.82 -7.82
CA MET A 395 34.37 -35.93 -8.38
C MET A 395 35.22 -36.87 -9.23
N THR A 396 36.06 -36.32 -10.12
CA THR A 396 36.98 -37.12 -10.96
C THR A 396 38.01 -37.86 -10.12
N SER A 397 38.60 -37.20 -9.12
CA SER A 397 39.54 -37.82 -8.19
C SER A 397 38.88 -38.94 -7.37
N GLY A 398 37.67 -38.70 -6.87
CA GLY A 398 36.90 -39.69 -6.12
C GLY A 398 36.50 -40.89 -6.96
N ALA A 399 36.07 -40.66 -8.21
CA ALA A 399 35.77 -41.72 -9.17
C ALA A 399 37.01 -42.57 -9.47
N ALA A 400 38.16 -41.93 -9.71
CA ALA A 400 39.42 -42.64 -9.93
C ALA A 400 39.80 -43.52 -8.73
N LEU A 401 39.68 -43.00 -7.51
CA LEU A 401 39.92 -43.76 -6.27
C LEU A 401 38.98 -44.97 -6.14
N LEU A 402 37.69 -44.80 -6.45
CA LEU A 402 36.72 -45.90 -6.45
C LEU A 402 37.06 -46.96 -7.51
N THR A 403 37.46 -46.53 -8.72
CA THR A 403 37.90 -47.45 -9.77
C THR A 403 39.14 -48.22 -9.35
N PHE A 404 40.15 -47.55 -8.77
CA PHE A 404 41.34 -48.22 -8.23
C PHE A 404 40.98 -49.21 -7.11
N TYR A 405 40.12 -48.81 -6.18
CA TYR A 405 39.65 -49.67 -5.10
C TYR A 405 38.93 -50.93 -5.63
N ALA A 406 38.01 -50.76 -6.57
CA ALA A 406 37.31 -51.87 -7.21
C ALA A 406 38.28 -52.78 -7.98
N ALA A 407 39.20 -52.22 -8.75
CA ALA A 407 40.22 -52.96 -9.48
C ALA A 407 41.08 -53.81 -8.52
N VAL A 408 41.57 -53.24 -7.42
CA VAL A 408 42.36 -53.96 -6.39
C VAL A 408 41.52 -55.05 -5.71
N ARG A 409 40.26 -54.77 -5.38
CA ARG A 409 39.39 -55.73 -4.69
C ARG A 409 38.98 -56.91 -5.58
N ILE A 410 38.79 -56.69 -6.88
CA ILE A 410 38.48 -57.74 -7.86
C ILE A 410 39.72 -58.54 -8.25
N SER A 411 40.91 -57.92 -8.27
CA SER A 411 42.17 -58.60 -8.60
C SER A 411 42.82 -59.35 -7.43
N ARG A 412 42.31 -59.18 -6.20
CA ARG A 412 42.65 -60.09 -5.08
C ARG A 412 42.05 -61.48 -5.34
N ARG A 413 42.89 -62.42 -5.77
CA ARG A 413 42.54 -63.85 -5.80
C ARG A 413 42.22 -64.34 -4.37
N PRO A 414 41.24 -65.24 -4.19
CA PRO A 414 41.02 -65.86 -2.89
C PRO A 414 42.29 -66.60 -2.48
N GLU A 415 42.79 -66.34 -1.28
CA GLU A 415 43.87 -67.17 -0.71
C GLU A 415 43.39 -68.63 -0.68
N PRO A 416 44.25 -69.58 -1.08
CA PRO A 416 43.92 -70.99 -0.95
C PRO A 416 43.71 -71.30 0.53
N LYS A 417 42.51 -71.79 0.87
CA LYS A 417 42.23 -72.32 2.20
C LYS A 417 43.17 -73.50 2.45
N THR A 418 44.15 -73.32 3.33
CA THR A 418 44.96 -74.39 3.91
C THR A 418 44.19 -75.12 4.99
#